data_AF-A0A954P3R2-F1
#
_entry.id   AF-A0A954P3R2-F1
#
_cell.length_a   1.000
_cell.length_b   1.000
_cell.length_c   1.000
_cell.angle_alpha   90.00
_cell.angle_beta   90.00
_cell.angle_gamma   90.00
#
_symmetry.space_group_name_H-M   'P 1'
#
loop_
_entity.id
_entity.type
_entity.pdbx_description
1 polymer ?
#
loop_
_entity_poly.entity_id
_entity_poly.type
_entity_poly.pdbx_seq_one_letter_code
_entity_poly.pdbx_strand_id
1 'polypeptide(L)'
;MNLEVGAGLSLDRSRIPETLHQLVPLIERWGFEIQEQQDQFVREMQAGLPSEVAEFNRRIDEATHAIISWSRTVPEVQLHKFEMDEESWNHPYWSFLAALKIRELTEPEDSPAAQAARQSMTAEARSIRFSRAAEQATILFRYKDYQQFIELLTPFDDLLTDTQRRKLDFARRRRNLPGRK
;
A
#
# COMPACT_ATOMS: atom_id res chain seq x y z
N MET A 1 -16.82 -11.02 -14.48
CA MET A 1 -16.78 -9.58 -14.82
C MET A 1 -16.48 -9.46 -16.30
N ASN A 2 -17.03 -8.47 -17.01
CA ASN A 2 -16.69 -8.27 -18.43
C ASN A 2 -15.48 -7.34 -18.53
N LEU A 3 -14.37 -7.86 -19.07
CA LEU A 3 -13.11 -7.12 -19.16
C LEU A 3 -13.18 -5.89 -20.09
N GLU A 4 -13.98 -5.95 -21.15
CA GLU A 4 -14.16 -4.84 -22.10
C GLU A 4 -14.94 -3.67 -21.48
N VAL A 5 -15.87 -3.97 -20.56
CA VAL A 5 -16.73 -2.98 -19.90
C VAL A 5 -16.05 -2.41 -18.64
N GLY A 6 -15.39 -3.26 -17.85
CA GLY A 6 -14.77 -2.88 -16.58
C GLY A 6 -15.77 -2.44 -15.53
N ALA A 7 -15.44 -1.40 -14.77
CA ALA A 7 -16.24 -0.90 -13.65
C ALA A 7 -17.50 -0.13 -14.08
N GLY A 8 -17.43 0.62 -15.18
CA GLY A 8 -18.53 1.46 -15.64
C GLY A 8 -18.89 2.58 -14.67
N LEU A 9 -17.89 3.15 -13.98
CA LEU A 9 -18.08 4.35 -13.15
C LEU A 9 -18.64 5.50 -13.99
N SER A 10 -19.40 6.38 -13.34
CA SER A 10 -19.86 7.64 -13.95
C SER A 10 -19.20 8.80 -13.23
N LEU A 11 -18.23 9.43 -13.87
CA LEU A 11 -17.50 10.55 -13.27
C LEU A 11 -18.13 11.88 -13.67
N ASP A 12 -18.27 12.78 -12.70
CA ASP A 12 -18.70 14.15 -12.97
C ASP A 12 -17.60 14.93 -13.70
N ARG A 13 -17.74 15.02 -15.02
CA ARG A 13 -16.79 15.70 -15.92
C ARG A 13 -16.66 17.19 -15.65
N SER A 14 -17.67 17.83 -15.03
CA SER A 14 -17.63 19.26 -14.75
C SER A 14 -16.56 19.62 -13.71
N ARG A 15 -16.20 18.65 -12.85
CA ARG A 15 -15.16 18.80 -11.81
C ARG A 15 -13.78 18.38 -12.28
N ILE A 16 -13.63 17.88 -13.51
CA ILE A 16 -12.36 17.35 -14.05
C ILE A 16 -11.70 18.43 -14.93
N PRO A 17 -10.39 18.70 -14.79
CA PRO A 17 -9.66 19.56 -15.70
C PRO A 17 -9.75 19.08 -17.15
N GLU A 18 -9.95 20.01 -18.10
CA GLU A 18 -10.08 19.69 -19.53
C GLU A 18 -8.91 18.86 -20.08
N THR A 19 -7.69 19.12 -19.57
CA THR A 19 -6.48 18.38 -19.94
C THR A 19 -6.55 16.88 -19.63
N LEU A 20 -7.42 16.48 -18.70
CA LEU A 20 -7.62 15.09 -18.26
C LEU A 20 -8.88 14.46 -18.84
N HIS A 21 -9.73 15.21 -19.56
CA HIS A 21 -11.01 14.70 -20.08
C HIS A 21 -10.84 13.48 -21.00
N GLN A 22 -9.76 13.44 -21.78
CA GLN A 22 -9.46 12.31 -22.66
C GLN A 22 -9.24 10.98 -21.90
N LEU A 23 -8.90 11.03 -20.61
CA LEU A 23 -8.72 9.84 -19.78
C LEU A 23 -10.01 9.38 -19.12
N VAL A 24 -11.07 10.19 -19.09
CA VAL A 24 -12.31 9.86 -18.39
C VAL A 24 -12.83 8.46 -18.76
N PRO A 25 -12.96 8.07 -20.05
CA PRO A 25 -13.41 6.71 -20.39
C PRO A 25 -12.47 5.61 -19.88
N LEU A 26 -11.17 5.90 -19.77
CA LEU A 26 -10.19 4.98 -19.21
C LEU A 26 -10.40 4.84 -17.70
N ILE A 27 -10.53 5.95 -16.97
CA ILE A 27 -10.76 5.93 -15.52
C ILE A 27 -12.10 5.30 -15.17
N GLU A 28 -13.15 5.58 -15.95
CA GLU A 28 -14.48 4.99 -15.77
C GLU A 28 -14.49 3.46 -15.91
N ARG A 29 -13.62 2.93 -16.77
CA ARG A 29 -13.45 1.48 -16.96
C ARG A 29 -12.59 0.84 -15.87
N TRP A 30 -11.55 1.51 -15.40
CA TRP A 30 -10.54 0.91 -14.52
C TRP A 30 -10.74 1.20 -13.02
N GLY A 31 -11.45 2.27 -12.66
CA GLY A 31 -11.71 2.62 -11.26
C GLY A 31 -12.90 1.85 -10.71
N PHE A 32 -12.72 1.11 -9.61
CA PHE A 32 -13.82 0.45 -8.92
C PHE A 32 -14.02 1.08 -7.54
N GLU A 33 -15.26 1.16 -7.07
CA GLU A 33 -15.56 1.61 -5.70
C GLU A 33 -15.07 0.61 -4.65
N ILE A 34 -15.08 -0.68 -5.00
CA ILE A 34 -14.69 -1.78 -4.12
C ILE A 34 -13.29 -2.28 -4.52
N GLN A 35 -12.33 -2.15 -3.60
CA GLN A 35 -10.94 -2.54 -3.83
C GLN A 35 -10.77 -4.01 -4.27
N GLU A 36 -11.50 -4.94 -3.65
CA GLU A 36 -11.41 -6.36 -4.01
C GLU A 36 -11.81 -6.63 -5.47
N GLN A 37 -12.82 -5.89 -5.99
CA GLN A 37 -13.24 -6.01 -7.38
C GLN A 37 -12.20 -5.40 -8.33
N GLN A 38 -11.59 -4.28 -7.93
CA GLN A 38 -10.48 -3.67 -8.66
C GLN A 38 -9.31 -4.65 -8.80
N ASP A 39 -8.91 -5.27 -7.69
CA ASP A 39 -7.78 -6.19 -7.65
C ASP A 39 -8.03 -7.41 -8.54
N GLN A 40 -9.25 -7.95 -8.51
CA GLN A 40 -9.64 -9.07 -9.38
C GLN A 40 -9.63 -8.65 -10.85
N PHE A 41 -10.13 -7.45 -11.18
CA PHE A 41 -10.15 -6.93 -12.55
C PHE A 41 -8.74 -6.76 -13.10
N VAL A 42 -7.85 -6.15 -12.33
CA VAL A 42 -6.46 -5.93 -12.72
C VAL A 42 -5.76 -7.25 -13.01
N ARG A 43 -5.94 -8.27 -12.16
CA ARG A 43 -5.36 -9.61 -12.38
C ARG A 43 -5.89 -10.26 -13.67
N GLU A 44 -7.19 -10.19 -13.91
CA GLU A 44 -7.80 -10.75 -15.11
C GLU A 44 -7.33 -9.99 -16.38
N MET A 45 -7.18 -8.67 -16.32
CA MET A 45 -6.63 -7.85 -17.42
C MET A 45 -5.16 -8.20 -17.72
N GLN A 46 -4.34 -8.38 -16.70
CA GLN A 46 -2.94 -8.79 -16.87
C GLN A 46 -2.80 -10.16 -17.52
N ALA A 47 -3.68 -11.11 -17.17
CA ALA A 47 -3.64 -12.45 -17.72
C ALA A 47 -4.25 -12.53 -19.14
N GLY A 48 -5.35 -11.82 -19.39
CA GLY A 48 -6.13 -11.95 -20.61
C GLY A 48 -5.83 -10.92 -21.69
N LEU A 49 -5.45 -9.69 -21.31
CA LEU A 49 -5.36 -8.52 -22.21
C LEU A 49 -4.11 -7.66 -21.90
N PRO A 50 -2.89 -8.22 -21.95
CA PRO A 50 -1.67 -7.51 -21.57
C PRO A 50 -1.37 -6.28 -22.44
N SER A 51 -1.80 -6.25 -23.70
CA SER A 51 -1.67 -5.07 -24.58
C SER A 51 -2.54 -3.91 -24.10
N GLU A 52 -3.72 -4.18 -23.55
CA GLU A 52 -4.59 -3.13 -22.98
C GLU A 52 -4.03 -2.60 -21.66
N VAL A 53 -3.40 -3.46 -20.85
CA VAL A 53 -2.68 -3.06 -19.64
C VAL A 53 -1.50 -2.14 -20.00
N ALA A 54 -0.73 -2.49 -21.05
CA ALA A 54 0.38 -1.67 -21.51
C ALA A 54 -0.09 -0.29 -22.02
N GLU A 55 -1.19 -0.26 -22.75
CA GLU A 55 -1.79 0.99 -23.22
C GLU A 55 -2.35 1.84 -22.05
N PHE A 56 -3.00 1.21 -21.08
CA PHE A 56 -3.40 1.86 -19.83
C PHE A 56 -2.19 2.50 -19.14
N ASN A 57 -1.13 1.73 -18.90
CA ASN A 57 0.09 2.20 -18.23
C ASN A 57 0.69 3.40 -18.97
N ARG A 58 0.82 3.31 -20.30
CA ARG A 58 1.36 4.40 -21.14
C ARG A 58 0.55 5.69 -20.98
N ARG A 59 -0.77 5.60 -21.08
CA ARG A 59 -1.65 6.78 -20.98
C ARG A 59 -1.67 7.40 -19.59
N ILE A 60 -1.57 6.58 -18.55
CA ILE A 60 -1.46 7.07 -17.16
C ILE A 60 -0.09 7.70 -16.91
N ASP A 61 1.00 7.14 -17.44
CA ASP A 61 2.34 7.71 -17.34
C ASP A 61 2.39 9.10 -18.00
N GLU A 62 1.84 9.25 -19.20
CA GLU A 62 1.74 10.54 -19.92
C GLU A 62 0.94 11.59 -19.13
N ALA A 63 -0.07 11.15 -18.37
CA ALA A 63 -0.96 12.01 -17.61
C ALA A 63 -0.54 12.28 -16.17
N THR A 64 0.45 11.55 -15.65
CA THR A 64 0.82 11.53 -14.23
C THR A 64 1.07 12.93 -13.69
N HIS A 65 1.83 13.76 -14.41
CA HIS A 65 2.12 15.13 -13.99
C HIS A 65 0.84 16.00 -13.89
N ALA A 66 -0.10 15.84 -14.83
CA ALA A 66 -1.35 16.59 -14.82
C ALA A 66 -2.26 16.16 -13.65
N ILE A 67 -2.34 14.85 -13.37
CA ILE A 67 -3.10 14.31 -12.23
C ILE A 67 -2.52 14.81 -10.91
N ILE A 68 -1.20 14.76 -10.74
CA ILE A 68 -0.53 15.26 -9.53
C ILE A 68 -0.72 16.76 -9.39
N SER A 69 -0.62 17.52 -10.48
CA SER A 69 -0.81 18.98 -10.45
C SER A 69 -2.24 19.37 -10.06
N TRP A 70 -3.24 18.58 -10.48
CA TRP A 70 -4.64 18.78 -10.12
C TRP A 70 -4.87 18.70 -8.60
N SER A 71 -4.11 17.88 -7.86
CA SER A 71 -4.23 17.80 -6.39
C SER A 71 -4.11 19.15 -5.68
N ARG A 72 -3.36 20.11 -6.26
CA ARG A 72 -3.14 21.45 -5.69
C ARG A 72 -4.37 22.35 -5.78
N THR A 73 -5.33 22.01 -6.62
CA THR A 73 -6.56 22.79 -6.83
C THR A 73 -7.78 22.11 -6.22
N VAL A 74 -7.61 20.97 -5.54
CA VAL A 74 -8.66 20.20 -4.86
C VAL A 74 -8.53 20.43 -3.36
N PRO A 75 -9.33 21.33 -2.75
CA PRO A 75 -9.25 21.63 -1.32
C PRO A 75 -9.37 20.39 -0.43
N GLU A 76 -10.18 19.43 -0.85
CA GLU A 76 -10.48 18.19 -0.14
C GLU A 76 -9.24 17.31 0.10
N VAL A 77 -8.19 17.48 -0.71
CA VAL A 77 -6.91 16.77 -0.55
C VAL A 77 -6.19 17.16 0.75
N GLN A 78 -6.48 18.34 1.30
CA GLN A 78 -5.88 18.82 2.56
C GLN A 78 -6.68 18.42 3.79
N LEU A 79 -7.88 17.86 3.63
CA LEU A 79 -8.76 17.48 4.74
C LEU A 79 -8.29 16.16 5.35
N HIS A 80 -8.41 16.04 6.67
CA HIS A 80 -8.28 14.75 7.32
C HIS A 80 -9.50 13.87 6.98
N LYS A 81 -9.33 12.55 6.91
CA LYS A 81 -10.42 11.60 6.55
C LYS A 81 -11.72 11.73 7.37
N PHE A 82 -11.64 12.25 8.60
CA PHE A 82 -12.80 12.45 9.47
C PHE A 82 -13.53 13.77 9.22
N GLU A 83 -12.93 14.65 8.43
CA GLU A 83 -13.46 15.96 8.03
C GLU A 83 -14.05 15.92 6.61
N MET A 84 -13.84 14.82 5.87
CA MET A 84 -14.40 14.61 4.54
C MET A 84 -15.85 14.16 4.63
N ASP A 85 -16.74 14.94 4.01
CA ASP A 85 -18.12 14.56 3.77
C ASP A 85 -18.26 13.65 2.54
N GLU A 86 -19.48 13.16 2.30
CA GLU A 86 -19.79 12.26 1.19
C GLU A 86 -19.50 12.92 -0.17
N GLU A 87 -19.76 14.22 -0.31
CA GLU A 87 -19.47 14.97 -1.54
C GLU A 87 -17.96 15.05 -1.83
N SER A 88 -17.15 15.22 -0.78
CA SER A 88 -15.69 15.19 -0.84
C SER A 88 -15.17 13.81 -1.23
N TRP A 89 -15.74 12.74 -0.66
CA TRP A 89 -15.40 11.36 -1.03
C TRP A 89 -15.79 11.00 -2.45
N ASN A 90 -16.84 11.62 -2.99
CA ASN A 90 -17.30 11.42 -4.36
C ASN A 90 -16.58 12.32 -5.38
N HIS A 91 -15.55 13.06 -4.98
CA HIS A 91 -14.77 13.89 -5.91
C HIS A 91 -14.02 13.00 -6.94
N PRO A 92 -14.13 13.25 -8.25
CA PRO A 92 -13.55 12.37 -9.29
C PRO A 92 -12.02 12.25 -9.23
N TYR A 93 -11.35 13.22 -8.63
CA TYR A 93 -9.91 13.17 -8.31
C TYR A 93 -9.48 11.84 -7.69
N TRP A 94 -10.28 11.25 -6.79
CA TRP A 94 -9.92 10.00 -6.13
C TRP A 94 -9.84 8.82 -7.10
N SER A 95 -10.70 8.78 -8.12
CA SER A 95 -10.64 7.76 -9.18
C SER A 95 -9.39 7.91 -10.05
N PHE A 96 -8.95 9.14 -10.33
CA PHE A 96 -7.70 9.39 -11.05
C PHE A 96 -6.48 9.03 -10.19
N LEU A 97 -6.53 9.28 -8.89
CA LEU A 97 -5.48 8.86 -7.95
C LEU A 97 -5.42 7.33 -7.85
N ALA A 98 -6.57 6.65 -7.81
CA ALA A 98 -6.65 5.20 -7.84
C ALA A 98 -6.04 4.61 -9.13
N ALA A 99 -6.20 5.27 -10.28
CA ALA A 99 -5.58 4.83 -11.53
C ALA A 99 -4.04 4.92 -11.50
N LEU A 100 -3.46 5.93 -10.82
CA LEU A 100 -2.01 5.95 -10.57
C LEU A 100 -1.57 4.73 -9.74
N LYS A 101 -2.39 4.32 -8.76
CA LYS A 101 -2.12 3.12 -7.96
C LYS A 101 -2.27 1.83 -8.74
N ILE A 102 -3.27 1.72 -9.61
CA ILE A 102 -3.39 0.57 -10.52
C ILE A 102 -2.13 0.49 -11.40
N ARG A 103 -1.66 1.61 -11.95
CA ARG A 103 -0.42 1.67 -12.75
C ARG A 103 0.79 1.12 -12.00
N GLU A 104 0.93 1.40 -10.70
CA GLU A 104 2.01 0.85 -9.87
C GLU A 104 1.93 -0.69 -9.76
N LEU A 105 0.72 -1.26 -9.77
CA LEU A 105 0.46 -2.69 -9.62
C LEU A 105 0.54 -3.45 -10.96
N THR A 106 0.29 -2.77 -12.06
CA THR A 106 0.31 -3.33 -13.42
C THR A 106 1.68 -3.27 -14.08
N GLU A 107 2.70 -2.78 -13.39
CA GLU A 107 4.07 -2.74 -13.88
C GLU A 107 4.65 -4.17 -13.98
N PRO A 108 5.42 -4.50 -15.04
CA PRO A 108 6.04 -5.82 -15.15
C PRO A 108 6.83 -6.17 -13.90
N GLU A 109 6.69 -7.39 -13.41
CA GLU A 109 7.28 -7.85 -12.14
C GLU A 109 8.81 -7.71 -12.06
N ASP A 110 9.46 -7.69 -13.23
CA ASP A 110 10.92 -7.54 -13.40
C ASP A 110 11.36 -6.08 -13.56
N SER A 111 10.42 -5.12 -13.55
CA SER A 111 10.76 -3.70 -13.63
C SER A 111 11.47 -3.24 -12.33
N PRO A 112 12.41 -2.28 -12.43
CA PRO A 112 13.05 -1.69 -11.24
C PRO A 112 12.06 -1.11 -10.23
N ALA A 113 10.93 -0.56 -10.70
CA ALA A 113 9.91 0.03 -9.84
C ALA A 113 9.00 -1.02 -9.17
N ALA A 114 8.65 -2.13 -9.85
CA ALA A 114 7.98 -3.26 -9.20
C ALA A 114 8.87 -3.90 -8.11
N GLN A 115 10.18 -4.00 -8.36
CA GLN A 115 11.14 -4.47 -7.36
C GLN A 115 11.21 -3.52 -6.15
N ALA A 116 11.25 -2.21 -6.37
CA ALA A 116 11.24 -1.22 -5.29
C ALA A 116 9.94 -1.23 -4.47
N ALA A 117 8.78 -1.35 -5.15
CA ALA A 117 7.48 -1.46 -4.49
C ALA A 117 7.38 -2.73 -3.63
N ARG A 118 7.82 -3.88 -4.15
CA ARG A 118 7.89 -5.14 -3.39
C ARG A 118 8.80 -5.04 -2.18
N GLN A 119 9.96 -4.41 -2.33
CA GLN A 119 10.88 -4.17 -1.21
C GLN A 119 10.25 -3.26 -0.15
N SER A 120 9.56 -2.18 -0.57
CA SER A 120 8.82 -1.28 0.32
C SER A 120 7.71 -2.01 1.08
N MET A 121 6.86 -2.77 0.40
CA MET A 121 5.78 -3.56 1.02
C MET A 121 6.34 -4.64 1.96
N THR A 122 7.45 -5.28 1.59
CA THR A 122 8.12 -6.26 2.44
C THR A 122 8.70 -5.61 3.70
N ALA A 123 9.30 -4.43 3.57
CA ALA A 123 9.82 -3.64 4.68
C ALA A 123 8.69 -3.16 5.60
N GLU A 124 7.58 -2.70 5.04
CA GLU A 124 6.38 -2.29 5.79
C GLU A 124 5.76 -3.47 6.55
N ALA A 125 5.53 -4.61 5.88
CA ALA A 125 5.04 -5.82 6.52
C ALA A 125 6.00 -6.32 7.63
N ARG A 126 7.31 -6.18 7.41
CA ARG A 126 8.34 -6.49 8.42
C ARG A 126 8.28 -5.53 9.61
N SER A 127 8.07 -4.23 9.38
CA SER A 127 7.91 -3.21 10.41
C SER A 127 6.63 -3.42 11.26
N ILE A 128 5.52 -3.78 10.62
CA ILE A 128 4.25 -4.11 11.31
C ILE A 128 4.43 -5.35 12.18
N ARG A 129 5.06 -6.41 11.64
CA ARG A 129 5.39 -7.62 12.42
C ARG A 129 6.31 -7.31 13.59
N PHE A 130 7.31 -6.46 13.38
CA PHE A 130 8.22 -6.02 14.44
C PHE A 130 7.49 -5.24 15.54
N SER A 131 6.58 -4.33 15.18
CA SER A 131 5.81 -3.54 16.16
C SER A 131 4.99 -4.46 17.08
N ARG A 132 4.29 -5.44 16.51
CA ARG A 132 3.56 -6.47 17.28
C ARG A 132 4.49 -7.33 18.14
N ALA A 133 5.64 -7.72 17.59
CA ALA A 133 6.65 -8.48 18.32
C ALA A 133 7.23 -7.69 19.49
N ALA A 134 7.46 -6.38 19.35
CA ALA A 134 8.01 -5.52 20.38
C ALA A 134 7.03 -5.32 21.57
N GLU A 135 5.74 -5.18 21.29
CA GLU A 135 4.69 -5.12 22.31
C GLU A 135 4.64 -6.42 23.12
N GLN A 136 4.55 -7.56 22.43
CA GLN A 136 4.50 -8.88 23.06
C GLN A 136 5.81 -9.21 23.79
N ALA A 137 6.96 -8.78 23.28
CA ALA A 137 8.25 -8.97 23.93
C ALA A 137 8.32 -8.22 25.28
N THR A 138 7.67 -7.06 25.41
CA THR A 138 7.61 -6.34 26.69
C THR A 138 6.90 -7.16 27.76
N ILE A 139 5.83 -7.85 27.38
CA ILE A 139 5.07 -8.76 28.25
C ILE A 139 5.96 -9.95 28.64
N LEU A 140 6.53 -10.65 27.65
CA LEU A 140 7.37 -11.83 27.88
C LEU A 140 8.58 -11.52 28.78
N PHE A 141 9.23 -10.37 28.59
CA PHE A 141 10.35 -9.94 29.43
C PHE A 141 9.91 -9.69 30.88
N ARG A 142 8.74 -9.08 31.09
CA ARG A 142 8.18 -8.83 32.43
C ARG A 142 7.87 -10.14 33.16
N TYR A 143 7.34 -11.13 32.46
CA TYR A 143 7.05 -12.46 32.99
C TYR A 143 8.28 -13.39 33.05
N LYS A 144 9.46 -12.89 32.65
CA LYS A 144 10.72 -13.65 32.62
C LYS A 144 10.69 -14.87 31.70
N ASP A 145 9.80 -14.90 30.71
CA ASP A 145 9.80 -15.89 29.64
C ASP A 145 10.86 -15.51 28.60
N TYR A 146 12.12 -15.69 29.00
CA TYR A 146 13.27 -15.27 28.21
C TYR A 146 13.44 -16.12 26.95
N GLN A 147 12.93 -17.35 26.92
CA GLN A 147 13.04 -18.20 25.73
C GLN A 147 12.13 -17.67 24.61
N GLN A 148 10.84 -17.45 24.90
CA GLN A 148 9.93 -16.87 23.92
C GLN A 148 10.32 -15.44 23.55
N PHE A 149 10.84 -14.65 24.51
CA PHE A 149 11.35 -13.30 24.25
C PHE A 149 12.48 -13.31 23.21
N ILE A 150 13.43 -14.25 23.32
CA ILE A 150 14.56 -14.35 22.37
C ILE A 150 14.07 -14.78 20.99
N GLU A 151 13.22 -15.79 20.92
CA GLU A 151 12.67 -16.30 19.65
C GLU A 151 11.88 -15.22 18.91
N LEU A 152 11.11 -14.42 19.64
CA LEU A 152 10.26 -13.38 19.08
C LEU A 152 11.05 -12.20 18.50
N LEU A 153 12.17 -11.80 19.11
CA LEU A 153 12.94 -10.61 18.69
C LEU A 153 14.16 -10.92 17.82
N THR A 154 14.70 -12.13 17.84
CA THR A 154 15.91 -12.49 17.05
C THR A 154 15.75 -12.25 15.54
N PRO A 155 14.58 -12.46 14.89
CA PRO A 155 14.40 -12.15 13.46
C PRO A 155 14.45 -10.66 13.09
N PHE A 156 14.47 -9.76 14.08
CA PHE A 156 14.40 -8.30 13.90
C PHE A 156 15.60 -7.58 14.52
N ASP A 157 16.76 -8.24 14.68
CA ASP A 157 17.95 -7.72 15.37
C ASP A 157 18.44 -6.35 14.82
N ASP A 158 18.26 -6.13 13.53
CA ASP A 158 18.54 -4.90 12.79
C ASP A 158 17.56 -3.77 13.09
N LEU A 159 16.33 -4.08 13.51
CA LEU A 159 15.28 -3.12 13.86
C LEU A 159 15.21 -2.83 15.36
N LEU A 160 15.99 -3.53 16.19
CA LEU A 160 15.98 -3.34 17.64
C LEU A 160 16.60 -2.00 18.02
N THR A 161 15.92 -1.27 18.91
CA THR A 161 16.52 -0.16 19.65
C THR A 161 17.63 -0.67 20.58
N ASP A 162 18.56 0.20 20.96
CA ASP A 162 19.64 -0.14 21.89
C ASP A 162 19.13 -0.75 23.21
N THR A 163 17.98 -0.27 23.69
CA THR A 163 17.35 -0.79 24.91
C THR A 163 16.84 -2.23 24.71
N GLN A 164 16.21 -2.52 23.58
CA GLN A 164 15.73 -3.87 23.26
C GLN A 164 16.88 -4.83 23.02
N ARG A 165 17.95 -4.38 22.35
CA ARG A 165 19.17 -5.18 22.12
C ARG A 165 19.83 -5.57 23.45
N ARG A 166 19.97 -4.62 24.39
CA ARG A 166 20.47 -4.91 25.75
C ARG A 166 19.58 -5.90 26.52
N LYS A 167 18.26 -5.81 26.37
CA LYS A 167 17.31 -6.78 26.96
C LYS A 167 17.46 -8.17 26.34
N LEU A 168 17.67 -8.26 25.02
CA LEU A 168 17.92 -9.50 24.30
C LEU A 168 19.22 -10.17 24.77
N ASP A 169 20.30 -9.40 24.91
CA ASP A 169 21.56 -9.91 25.46
C ASP A 169 21.42 -10.37 26.90
N PHE A 170 20.69 -9.63 27.73
CA PHE A 170 20.38 -10.04 29.10
C PHE A 170 19.60 -11.36 29.13
N ALA A 171 18.54 -11.49 28.32
CA ALA A 171 17.73 -12.69 28.22
C ALA A 171 18.56 -13.90 27.77
N ARG A 172 19.43 -13.74 26.75
CA ARG A 172 20.36 -14.77 26.26
C ARG A 172 21.31 -15.24 27.36
N ARG A 173 21.87 -14.31 28.14
CA ARG A 173 22.74 -14.63 29.30
C ARG A 173 21.97 -15.33 30.41
N ARG A 174 20.75 -14.89 30.71
CA ARG A 174 19.88 -15.46 31.75
C ARG A 174 19.43 -16.88 31.43
N ARG A 175 19.14 -17.18 30.16
CA ARG A 175 18.82 -18.54 29.70
C ARG A 175 19.99 -19.51 29.89
N ASN A 176 21.21 -19.04 29.64
CA ASN A 176 22.43 -19.86 29.71
C ASN A 176 23.00 -19.98 31.14
N LEU A 177 22.36 -19.39 32.16
CA LEU A 177 22.74 -19.60 33.56
C LEU A 177 22.04 -20.88 34.08
N PRO A 178 22.79 -21.87 34.60
CA PRO A 178 22.18 -23.02 35.26
C PRO A 178 21.31 -22.53 36.42
N GLY A 179 20.07 -23.02 36.49
CA GLY A 179 19.13 -22.64 37.53
C GLY A 179 19.74 -22.80 38.91
N ARG A 180 19.84 -21.70 39.66
CA ARG A 180 20.02 -21.79 41.12
C ARG A 180 18.73 -22.42 41.68
N LYS A 181 18.84 -23.70 42.06
CA LYS A 181 17.94 -24.33 43.02
C LYS A 181 17.95 -23.54 44.32
#